data_AF-A0A819RDA0-F1
#
_entry.id   AF-A0A819RDA0-F1
#
_cell.length_a   1.000
_cell.length_b   1.000
_cell.length_c   1.000
_cell.angle_alpha   90.00
_cell.angle_beta   90.00
_cell.angle_gamma   90.00
#
_symmetry.space_group_name_H-M   'P 1'
#
loop_
_entity.id
_entity.type
_entity.pdbx_description
1 polymer ?
#
loop_
_entity_poly.entity_id
_entity_poly.type
_entity_poly.pdbx_seq_one_letter_code
_entity_poly.pdbx_strand_id
1 'polypeptide(L)'
;RANYSNQNPVLFWDNQTQILHLYHSSQLGNAGETNSQIWHVQSKDQGVTWSVAEPYYTISGSFDRNRIIPTINNDGVLLPCYDTTTNSGYSFILRSSFINSSWTRIDVPLTNNLIQPSIIRLNNSPQLRSFFRDRNAQSIYYADSNDDGLTWSIPKVTSLPNNDAGIESYTLKNGAVLMTFNNLNGTQQPRSPLTIALSYDNGLTWPYKRNIQIHADDNTTYIGEYSYPSLLQTSWTAADDNDIRLVYTYDRQTIKYVRFNEKWIKQGF
;
A
#
# COMPACT_ATOMS: atom_id res chain seq x y z
N ARG A 1 -15.27 10.69 14.31
CA ARG A 1 -16.15 10.27 15.44
C ARG A 1 -15.33 10.31 16.73
N ALA A 2 -15.85 10.87 17.82
CA ALA A 2 -15.14 10.87 19.12
C ALA A 2 -14.97 9.44 19.66
N ASN A 3 -13.87 9.15 20.35
CA ASN A 3 -13.52 7.82 20.88
C ASN A 3 -13.22 6.72 19.84
N TYR A 4 -13.27 7.02 18.53
CA TYR A 4 -12.87 6.09 17.48
C TYR A 4 -11.46 6.39 16.99
N SER A 5 -10.69 5.34 16.74
CA SER A 5 -9.48 5.43 15.93
C SER A 5 -9.87 5.45 14.46
N ASN A 6 -9.36 6.42 13.70
CA ASN A 6 -9.45 6.44 12.24
C ASN A 6 -8.04 6.28 11.70
N GLN A 7 -7.83 5.28 10.85
CA GLN A 7 -6.50 4.80 10.48
C GLN A 7 -6.45 4.51 8.99
N ASN A 8 -5.24 4.31 8.46
CA ASN A 8 -5.00 3.81 7.11
C ASN A 8 -5.75 4.59 6.01
N PRO A 9 -5.61 5.92 5.91
CA PRO A 9 -6.29 6.68 4.87
C PRO A 9 -5.80 6.29 3.47
N VAL A 10 -6.72 5.90 2.60
CA VAL A 10 -6.49 5.60 1.18
C VAL A 10 -7.24 6.60 0.31
N LEU A 11 -6.48 7.47 -0.35
CA LEU A 11 -7.03 8.45 -1.29
C LEU A 11 -7.19 7.86 -2.69
N PHE A 12 -8.27 8.25 -3.37
CA PHE A 12 -8.51 7.94 -4.77
C PHE A 12 -9.19 9.10 -5.48
N TRP A 13 -8.56 9.59 -6.54
CA TRP A 13 -9.12 10.61 -7.41
C TRP A 13 -9.87 9.94 -8.57
N ASP A 14 -11.19 10.14 -8.61
CA ASP A 14 -12.01 9.70 -9.74
C ASP A 14 -11.93 10.72 -10.87
N ASN A 15 -11.21 10.37 -11.94
CA ASN A 15 -11.08 11.23 -13.12
C ASN A 15 -12.41 11.42 -13.89
N GLN A 16 -13.38 10.52 -13.74
CA GLN A 16 -14.67 10.64 -14.43
C GLN A 16 -15.57 11.66 -13.73
N THR A 17 -15.70 11.57 -12.41
CA THR A 17 -16.60 12.43 -11.63
C THR A 17 -15.92 13.65 -11.03
N GLN A 18 -14.58 13.71 -11.07
CA GLN A 18 -13.76 14.75 -10.44
C GLN A 18 -13.99 14.82 -8.91
N ILE A 19 -14.29 13.67 -8.30
CA ILE A 19 -14.47 13.52 -6.86
C ILE A 19 -13.22 12.90 -6.25
N LEU A 20 -12.76 13.48 -5.14
CA LEU A 20 -11.72 12.88 -4.30
C LEU A 20 -12.39 11.98 -3.25
N HIS A 21 -12.10 10.69 -3.30
CA HIS A 21 -12.54 9.71 -2.32
C HIS A 21 -11.43 9.47 -1.29
N LEU A 22 -11.82 9.30 -0.02
CA LEU A 22 -10.94 8.79 1.04
C LEU A 22 -11.64 7.62 1.71
N TYR A 23 -10.99 6.47 1.65
CA TYR A 23 -11.35 5.29 2.42
C TYR A 23 -10.45 5.24 3.64
N HIS A 24 -10.98 4.77 4.76
CA HIS A 24 -10.18 4.59 5.96
C HIS A 24 -10.78 3.54 6.87
N SER A 25 -9.91 2.88 7.63
CA SER A 25 -10.32 1.94 8.66
C SER A 25 -10.77 2.70 9.90
N SER A 26 -11.77 2.18 10.61
CA SER A 26 -12.29 2.81 11.83
C SER A 26 -12.83 1.79 12.81
N GLN A 27 -12.47 1.97 14.08
CA GLN A 27 -12.93 1.15 15.21
C GLN A 27 -12.96 1.96 16.50
N LEU A 28 -13.69 1.49 17.50
CA LEU A 28 -13.66 2.09 18.83
C LEU A 28 -12.22 2.00 19.39
N GLY A 29 -11.71 3.10 19.95
CA GLY A 29 -10.39 3.14 20.56
C GLY A 29 -10.26 2.07 21.65
N ASN A 30 -9.09 1.44 21.73
CA ASN A 30 -8.79 0.35 22.67
C ASN A 30 -9.66 -0.91 22.55
N ALA A 31 -10.50 -1.04 21.53
CA ALA A 31 -11.37 -2.21 21.33
C ALA A 31 -10.72 -3.38 20.57
N GLY A 32 -9.42 -3.27 20.27
CA GLY A 32 -8.69 -4.22 19.43
C GLY A 32 -9.02 -4.10 17.93
N GLU A 33 -8.21 -4.75 17.10
CA GLU A 33 -8.31 -4.68 15.63
C GLU A 33 -9.49 -5.48 15.04
N THR A 34 -10.02 -6.46 15.77
CA THR A 34 -11.06 -7.38 15.26
C THR A 34 -12.40 -6.70 14.97
N ASN A 35 -12.58 -5.46 15.43
CA ASN A 35 -13.81 -4.67 15.29
C ASN A 35 -13.72 -3.57 14.22
N SER A 36 -12.64 -3.52 13.44
CA SER A 36 -12.49 -2.55 12.37
C SER A 36 -13.51 -2.73 11.26
N GLN A 37 -13.91 -1.60 10.68
CA GLN A 37 -14.71 -1.48 9.48
C GLN A 37 -14.08 -0.43 8.57
N ILE A 38 -14.37 -0.48 7.28
CA ILE A 38 -13.93 0.53 6.31
C ILE A 38 -15.03 1.58 6.16
N TRP A 39 -14.62 2.83 6.25
CA TRP A 39 -15.45 4.03 6.18
C TRP A 39 -15.02 4.87 4.98
N HIS A 40 -15.93 5.72 4.51
CA HIS A 40 -15.73 6.53 3.32
C HIS A 40 -16.15 7.98 3.58
N VAL A 41 -15.33 8.91 3.06
CA VAL A 41 -15.70 10.32 2.87
C VAL A 41 -15.31 10.73 1.45
N GLN A 42 -15.96 11.76 0.95
CA GLN A 42 -15.66 12.33 -0.37
C GLN A 42 -15.58 13.85 -0.32
N SER A 43 -14.78 14.41 -1.22
CA SER A 43 -14.64 15.84 -1.45
C SER A 43 -14.94 16.17 -2.90
N LYS A 44 -15.74 17.22 -3.11
CA LYS A 44 -16.12 17.77 -4.43
C LYS A 44 -15.35 19.05 -4.77
N ASP A 45 -14.43 19.46 -3.90
CA ASP A 45 -13.69 20.71 -3.95
C ASP A 45 -12.19 20.47 -3.69
N GLN A 46 -11.67 19.35 -4.20
CA GLN A 46 -10.24 19.00 -4.17
C GLN A 46 -9.64 18.91 -2.76
N GLY A 47 -10.42 18.46 -1.80
CA GLY A 47 -10.00 18.19 -0.43
C GLY A 47 -10.17 19.35 0.54
N VAL A 48 -10.79 20.47 0.12
CA VAL A 48 -11.06 21.63 0.99
C VAL A 48 -12.15 21.30 2.01
N THR A 49 -13.25 20.70 1.57
CA THR A 49 -14.32 20.20 2.43
C THR A 49 -14.61 18.72 2.15
N TRP A 50 -15.15 18.05 3.16
CA TRP A 50 -15.42 16.62 3.14
C TRP A 50 -16.86 16.35 3.55
N SER A 51 -17.45 15.31 2.96
CA SER A 51 -18.76 14.81 3.37
C SER A 51 -18.74 14.30 4.82
N VAL A 52 -19.92 14.04 5.36
CA VAL A 52 -20.05 13.19 6.55
C VAL A 52 -19.46 11.81 6.22
N ALA A 53 -18.80 11.21 7.21
CA ALA A 53 -18.24 9.86 7.09
C ALA A 53 -19.34 8.83 7.15
N GLU A 54 -19.38 7.95 6.14
CA GLU A 54 -20.36 6.89 6.01
C GLU A 54 -19.67 5.52 6.11
N PRO A 55 -20.34 4.52 6.69
CA PRO A 55 -19.84 3.15 6.65
C PRO A 55 -19.82 2.66 5.19
N TYR A 56 -18.72 2.02 4.80
CA TYR A 56 -18.54 1.58 3.43
C TYR A 56 -18.44 0.04 3.32
N TYR A 57 -17.62 -0.59 4.17
CA TYR A 57 -17.58 -2.03 4.32
C TYR A 57 -17.57 -2.40 5.80
N THR A 58 -18.71 -2.89 6.29
CA THR A 58 -19.00 -3.04 7.72
C THR A 58 -18.73 -4.42 8.29
N ILE A 59 -18.10 -5.31 7.51
CA ILE A 59 -17.67 -6.61 8.02
C ILE A 59 -16.54 -6.39 9.02
N SER A 60 -16.71 -6.95 10.22
CA SER A 60 -15.78 -6.77 11.35
C SER A 60 -14.38 -7.27 11.02
N GLY A 61 -13.36 -6.54 11.49
CA GLY A 61 -11.95 -6.88 11.29
C GLY A 61 -11.42 -6.49 9.91
N SER A 62 -12.18 -5.71 9.14
CA SER A 62 -11.77 -5.28 7.80
C SER A 62 -10.91 -4.01 7.88
N PHE A 63 -9.77 -4.06 7.20
CA PHE A 63 -8.88 -2.92 7.04
C PHE A 63 -8.50 -2.71 5.58
N ASP A 64 -8.49 -1.45 5.17
CA ASP A 64 -7.76 -0.93 4.02
C ASP A 64 -6.37 -0.43 4.44
N ARG A 65 -5.47 -0.21 3.47
CA ARG A 65 -4.19 0.49 3.71
C ARG A 65 -3.53 1.01 2.44
N ASN A 66 -3.37 0.16 1.44
CA ASN A 66 -2.64 0.50 0.23
C ASN A 66 -3.59 1.05 -0.85
N ARG A 67 -2.98 1.70 -1.85
CA ARG A 67 -3.69 2.45 -2.89
C ARG A 67 -4.78 1.64 -3.60
N ILE A 68 -5.83 2.35 -4.01
CA ILE A 68 -6.83 1.85 -4.95
C ILE A 68 -6.26 1.75 -6.35
N ILE A 69 -6.67 0.70 -7.07
CA ILE A 69 -6.31 0.45 -8.46
C ILE A 69 -7.58 0.52 -9.32
N PRO A 70 -7.68 1.39 -10.34
CA PRO A 70 -8.77 1.34 -11.32
C PRO A 70 -8.81 0.00 -12.04
N THR A 71 -10.01 -0.48 -12.39
CA THR A 71 -10.17 -1.59 -13.35
C THR A 71 -9.57 -1.21 -14.70
N ILE A 72 -9.30 -2.20 -15.55
CA ILE A 72 -8.66 -1.94 -16.85
C ILE A 72 -9.44 -0.96 -17.74
N ASN A 73 -10.77 -0.95 -17.63
CA ASN A 73 -11.64 -0.05 -18.38
C ASN A 73 -11.89 1.30 -17.66
N ASN A 74 -11.32 1.51 -16.47
CA ASN A 74 -11.56 2.65 -15.59
C ASN A 74 -13.01 2.86 -15.13
N ASP A 75 -13.92 1.90 -15.34
CA ASP A 75 -15.31 1.99 -14.86
C ASP A 75 -15.43 1.72 -13.36
N GLY A 76 -14.50 0.93 -12.82
CA GLY A 76 -14.52 0.44 -11.46
C GLY A 76 -13.15 0.48 -10.80
N VAL A 77 -13.05 -0.12 -9.62
CA VAL A 77 -11.90 0.03 -8.72
C VAL A 77 -11.70 -1.22 -7.88
N LEU A 78 -10.44 -1.46 -7.50
CA LEU A 78 -9.99 -2.49 -6.59
C LEU A 78 -9.37 -1.82 -5.37
N LEU A 79 -9.91 -2.09 -4.18
CA LEU A 79 -9.38 -1.66 -2.90
C LEU A 79 -8.70 -2.85 -2.20
N PRO A 80 -7.36 -2.84 -2.07
CA PRO A 80 -6.63 -3.88 -1.35
C PRO A 80 -6.94 -3.82 0.16
N CYS A 81 -7.40 -4.94 0.71
CA CYS A 81 -7.83 -5.05 2.11
C CYS A 81 -7.19 -6.25 2.82
N TYR A 82 -7.32 -6.28 4.13
CA TYR A 82 -6.97 -7.43 4.96
C TYR A 82 -7.94 -7.58 6.14
N ASP A 83 -8.07 -8.81 6.59
CA ASP A 83 -8.94 -9.24 7.69
C ASP A 83 -8.06 -9.55 8.91
N THR A 84 -8.46 -9.06 10.09
CA THR A 84 -7.75 -9.25 11.38
C THR A 84 -8.57 -10.02 12.41
N THR A 85 -9.69 -10.63 12.01
CA THR A 85 -10.54 -11.43 12.91
C THR A 85 -9.82 -12.67 13.45
N THR A 86 -8.79 -13.15 12.74
CA THR A 86 -7.90 -14.20 13.20
C THR A 86 -6.56 -13.61 13.62
N ASN A 87 -5.90 -14.28 14.58
CA ASN A 87 -4.56 -13.91 15.00
C ASN A 87 -3.56 -13.86 13.85
N SER A 88 -3.76 -14.61 12.77
CA SER A 88 -2.87 -14.61 11.58
C SER A 88 -3.16 -13.48 10.59
N GLY A 89 -4.42 -13.04 10.51
CA GLY A 89 -4.92 -12.19 9.44
C GLY A 89 -4.70 -12.76 8.03
N TYR A 90 -5.42 -12.20 7.06
CA TYR A 90 -5.33 -12.63 5.65
C TYR A 90 -5.84 -11.55 4.70
N SER A 91 -5.45 -11.64 3.42
CA SER A 91 -5.73 -10.60 2.43
C SER A 91 -6.97 -10.90 1.58
N PHE A 92 -7.72 -9.86 1.26
CA PHE A 92 -8.82 -9.91 0.30
C PHE A 92 -8.88 -8.58 -0.46
N ILE A 93 -9.53 -8.58 -1.62
CA ILE A 93 -9.73 -7.38 -2.44
C ILE A 93 -11.20 -7.04 -2.44
N LEU A 94 -11.55 -5.80 -2.13
CA LEU A 94 -12.87 -5.28 -2.47
C LEU A 94 -12.82 -4.79 -3.91
N ARG A 95 -13.58 -5.42 -4.80
CA ARG A 95 -13.71 -5.01 -6.19
C ARG A 95 -15.08 -4.43 -6.44
N SER A 96 -15.15 -3.29 -7.11
CA SER A 96 -16.39 -2.74 -7.63
C SER A 96 -16.30 -2.50 -9.11
N SER A 97 -17.40 -2.77 -9.81
CA SER A 97 -17.53 -2.50 -11.23
C SER A 97 -17.84 -1.02 -11.52
N PHE A 98 -18.34 -0.28 -10.52
CA PHE A 98 -18.56 1.17 -10.57
C PHE A 98 -18.12 1.85 -9.27
N ILE A 99 -17.56 3.06 -9.34
CA ILE A 99 -17.02 3.77 -8.16
C ILE A 99 -18.07 3.97 -7.04
N ASN A 100 -19.37 3.97 -7.39
CA ASN A 100 -20.49 4.09 -6.45
C ASN A 100 -21.43 2.86 -6.40
N SER A 101 -20.99 1.69 -6.88
CA SER A 101 -21.79 0.44 -6.79
C SER A 101 -21.42 -0.41 -5.57
N SER A 102 -22.20 -1.46 -5.35
CA SER A 102 -21.90 -2.51 -4.39
C SER A 102 -20.56 -3.19 -4.70
N TRP A 103 -19.82 -3.51 -3.64
CA TRP A 103 -18.50 -4.11 -3.71
C TRP A 103 -18.60 -5.62 -3.52
N THR A 104 -17.81 -6.34 -4.30
CA THR A 104 -17.65 -7.79 -4.18
C THR A 104 -16.32 -8.05 -3.50
N ARG A 105 -16.35 -8.82 -2.41
CA ARG A 105 -15.15 -9.33 -1.77
C ARG A 105 -14.59 -10.49 -2.60
N ILE A 106 -13.33 -10.38 -2.97
CA ILE A 106 -12.55 -11.41 -3.67
C ILE A 106 -11.44 -11.85 -2.72
N ASP A 107 -11.54 -13.06 -2.19
CA ASP A 107 -10.51 -13.60 -1.31
C ASP A 107 -9.24 -13.97 -2.10
N VAL A 108 -8.07 -13.70 -1.53
CA VAL A 108 -6.79 -14.16 -2.09
C VAL A 108 -6.42 -15.47 -1.39
N PRO A 109 -6.24 -16.59 -2.12
CA PRO A 109 -6.07 -17.89 -1.51
C PRO A 109 -4.76 -17.98 -0.71
N LEU A 110 -4.79 -18.68 0.42
CA LEU A 110 -3.62 -19.02 1.24
C LEU A 110 -2.76 -17.83 1.67
N THR A 111 -3.41 -16.76 2.14
CA THR A 111 -2.75 -15.54 2.62
C THR A 111 -2.67 -15.41 4.15
N ASN A 112 -2.74 -16.51 4.90
CA ASN A 112 -2.52 -16.45 6.35
C ASN A 112 -1.16 -15.81 6.67
N ASN A 113 -1.14 -14.81 7.56
CA ASN A 113 0.02 -13.95 7.86
C ASN A 113 0.50 -13.02 6.74
N LEU A 114 -0.13 -13.07 5.55
CA LEU A 114 0.15 -12.20 4.42
C LEU A 114 -0.95 -11.13 4.36
N ILE A 115 -0.63 -9.92 4.83
CA ILE A 115 -1.59 -8.82 4.98
C ILE A 115 -1.12 -7.57 4.23
N GLN A 116 -1.94 -6.52 4.26
CA GLN A 116 -1.64 -5.22 3.64
C GLN A 116 -1.19 -5.37 2.17
N PRO A 117 -2.03 -5.98 1.31
CA PRO A 117 -1.71 -6.19 -0.10
C PRO A 117 -1.43 -4.85 -0.81
N SER A 118 -0.42 -4.81 -1.67
CA SER A 118 -0.10 -3.66 -2.52
C SER A 118 -0.14 -4.10 -3.98
N ILE A 119 -1.13 -3.60 -4.72
CA ILE A 119 -1.41 -4.05 -6.08
C ILE A 119 -0.79 -3.09 -7.11
N ILE A 120 -0.27 -3.67 -8.18
CA ILE A 120 0.13 -2.96 -9.39
C ILE A 120 -0.54 -3.56 -10.61
N ARG A 121 -0.79 -2.70 -11.61
CA ARG A 121 -1.20 -3.12 -12.96
C ARG A 121 0.02 -3.31 -13.83
N LEU A 122 0.05 -4.42 -14.56
CA LEU A 122 1.17 -4.80 -15.41
C LEU A 122 0.83 -4.47 -16.86
N ASN A 123 1.75 -3.76 -17.54
CA ASN A 123 1.70 -3.51 -18.98
C ASN A 123 0.37 -2.94 -19.50
N ASN A 124 -0.32 -2.12 -18.68
CA ASN A 124 -1.66 -1.59 -19.00
C ASN A 124 -2.62 -2.69 -19.51
N SER A 125 -2.59 -3.85 -18.88
CA SER A 125 -3.38 -5.02 -19.24
C SER A 125 -4.28 -5.46 -18.07
N PRO A 126 -5.18 -6.44 -18.27
CA PRO A 126 -5.92 -7.07 -17.18
C PRO A 126 -5.03 -7.75 -16.13
N GLN A 127 -3.73 -7.93 -16.41
CA GLN A 127 -2.80 -8.56 -15.48
C GLN A 127 -2.47 -7.62 -14.32
N LEU A 128 -2.63 -8.13 -13.11
CA LEU A 128 -2.29 -7.48 -11.86
C LEU A 128 -1.30 -8.33 -11.09
N ARG A 129 -0.47 -7.67 -10.29
CA ARG A 129 0.35 -8.30 -9.26
C ARG A 129 0.12 -7.64 -7.93
N SER A 130 -0.19 -8.43 -6.92
CA SER A 130 -0.25 -7.99 -5.52
C SER A 130 1.02 -8.43 -4.82
N PHE A 131 1.58 -7.55 -3.99
CA PHE A 131 2.65 -7.88 -3.04
C PHE A 131 2.11 -7.82 -1.62
N PHE A 132 2.64 -8.64 -0.72
CA PHE A 132 2.12 -8.76 0.64
C PHE A 132 3.22 -8.51 1.68
N ARG A 133 2.86 -7.79 2.73
CA ARG A 133 3.61 -7.77 3.99
C ARG A 133 3.48 -9.14 4.65
N ASP A 134 4.57 -9.66 5.17
CA ASP A 134 4.63 -10.94 5.86
C ASP A 134 4.82 -10.73 7.36
N ARG A 135 3.82 -11.16 8.13
CA ARG A 135 3.87 -11.08 9.59
C ARG A 135 4.80 -12.09 10.24
N ASN A 136 5.24 -13.12 9.51
CA ASN A 136 6.31 -14.00 9.98
C ASN A 136 7.68 -13.35 9.83
N ALA A 137 7.74 -12.14 9.26
CA ALA A 137 8.95 -11.35 9.12
C ALA A 137 10.08 -12.08 8.36
N GLN A 138 9.72 -12.80 7.30
CA GLN A 138 10.67 -13.55 6.47
C GLN A 138 10.90 -12.94 5.10
N SER A 139 9.85 -12.56 4.37
CA SER A 139 9.97 -12.14 2.98
C SER A 139 8.73 -11.41 2.48
N ILE A 140 8.89 -10.59 1.45
CA ILE A 140 7.74 -10.12 0.67
C ILE A 140 7.25 -11.26 -0.22
N TYR A 141 5.94 -11.46 -0.26
CA TYR A 141 5.28 -12.42 -1.16
C TYR A 141 4.57 -11.68 -2.28
N TYR A 142 4.29 -12.37 -3.38
CA TYR A 142 3.46 -11.85 -4.47
C TYR A 142 2.45 -12.88 -4.98
N ALA A 143 1.33 -12.40 -5.50
CA ALA A 143 0.31 -13.20 -6.19
C ALA A 143 -0.13 -12.46 -7.46
N ASP A 144 -0.51 -13.21 -8.48
CA ASP A 144 -0.90 -12.69 -9.78
C ASP A 144 -2.39 -12.88 -10.03
N SER A 145 -2.99 -11.92 -10.73
CA SER A 145 -4.32 -12.05 -11.33
C SER A 145 -4.20 -11.79 -12.83
N ASN A 146 -4.86 -12.62 -13.65
CA ASN A 146 -4.87 -12.50 -15.10
C ASN A 146 -6.21 -11.95 -15.65
N ASP A 147 -7.15 -11.65 -14.76
CA ASP A 147 -8.55 -11.37 -15.07
C ASP A 147 -9.04 -10.12 -14.32
N ASP A 148 -8.17 -9.11 -14.20
CA ASP A 148 -8.50 -7.81 -13.61
C ASP A 148 -8.99 -7.90 -12.14
N GLY A 149 -8.35 -8.80 -11.38
CA GLY A 149 -8.55 -8.99 -9.95
C GLY A 149 -9.78 -9.81 -9.58
N LEU A 150 -10.37 -10.55 -10.53
CA LEU A 150 -11.49 -11.46 -10.27
C LEU A 150 -11.03 -12.76 -9.62
N THR A 151 -9.84 -13.26 -9.99
CA THR A 151 -9.19 -14.41 -9.36
C THR A 151 -7.71 -14.14 -9.11
N TRP A 152 -7.14 -14.82 -8.10
CA TRP A 152 -5.75 -14.64 -7.69
C TRP A 152 -5.05 -15.98 -7.53
N SER A 153 -3.78 -16.03 -7.93
CA SER A 153 -2.92 -17.19 -7.71
C SER A 153 -2.58 -17.35 -6.22
N ILE A 154 -2.10 -18.54 -5.84
CA ILE A 154 -1.44 -18.74 -4.55
C ILE A 154 -0.18 -17.87 -4.47
N PRO A 155 0.08 -17.19 -3.33
CA PRO A 155 1.27 -16.38 -3.15
C PRO A 155 2.59 -17.15 -3.29
N LYS A 156 3.59 -16.50 -3.87
CA LYS A 156 4.96 -16.98 -4.03
C LYS A 156 5.93 -16.01 -3.38
N VAL A 157 7.05 -16.52 -2.88
CA VAL A 157 8.08 -15.70 -2.24
C VAL A 157 8.86 -14.89 -3.28
N THR A 158 9.22 -13.64 -2.94
CA THR A 158 10.15 -12.83 -3.73
C THR A 158 11.58 -12.96 -3.20
N SER A 159 12.56 -12.30 -3.83
CA SER A 159 13.91 -12.16 -3.28
C SER A 159 14.05 -11.03 -2.24
N LEU A 160 12.97 -10.29 -1.95
CA LEU A 160 13.01 -9.16 -1.02
C LEU A 160 12.64 -9.59 0.41
N PRO A 161 13.43 -9.18 1.42
CA PRO A 161 13.10 -9.43 2.82
C PRO A 161 11.90 -8.61 3.29
N ASN A 162 11.30 -9.00 4.41
CA ASN A 162 10.31 -8.20 5.12
C ASN A 162 10.40 -8.50 6.62
N ASN A 163 10.36 -7.47 7.46
CA ASN A 163 10.41 -7.58 8.92
C ASN A 163 9.05 -7.30 9.58
N ASP A 164 7.94 -7.71 8.95
CA ASP A 164 6.59 -7.32 9.35
C ASP A 164 6.37 -5.79 9.35
N ALA A 165 7.09 -5.08 8.49
CA ALA A 165 6.82 -3.68 8.19
C ALA A 165 5.95 -3.54 6.93
N GLY A 166 5.14 -2.48 6.90
CA GLY A 166 4.31 -2.14 5.76
C GLY A 166 5.16 -1.88 4.51
N ILE A 167 4.69 -2.39 3.38
CA ILE A 167 5.31 -2.22 2.06
C ILE A 167 4.40 -1.40 1.16
N GLU A 168 4.95 -0.91 0.06
CA GLU A 168 4.15 -0.40 -1.04
C GLU A 168 4.87 -0.53 -2.38
N SER A 169 4.10 -0.90 -3.40
CA SER A 169 4.52 -1.06 -4.78
C SER A 169 3.85 -0.04 -5.69
N TYR A 170 4.54 0.34 -6.78
CA TYR A 170 4.03 1.31 -7.75
C TYR A 170 4.58 1.01 -9.15
N THR A 171 3.74 1.04 -10.19
CA THR A 171 4.18 0.99 -11.59
C THR A 171 4.43 2.40 -12.11
N LEU A 172 5.67 2.69 -12.50
CA LEU A 172 6.06 3.93 -13.16
C LEU A 172 5.48 4.03 -14.58
N LYS A 173 5.42 5.24 -15.13
CA LYS A 173 4.92 5.52 -16.49
C LYS A 173 5.67 4.74 -17.58
N ASN A 174 6.92 4.37 -17.36
CA ASN A 174 7.71 3.55 -18.28
C ASN A 174 7.52 2.03 -18.07
N GLY A 175 6.62 1.61 -17.17
CA GLY A 175 6.34 0.21 -16.86
C GLY A 175 7.23 -0.41 -15.78
N ALA A 176 8.26 0.30 -15.31
CA ALA A 176 9.10 -0.20 -14.23
C ALA A 176 8.32 -0.29 -12.91
N VAL A 177 8.63 -1.30 -12.11
CA VAL A 177 7.99 -1.53 -10.81
C VAL A 177 8.89 -1.04 -9.69
N LEU A 178 8.35 -0.21 -8.81
CA LEU A 178 8.96 0.16 -7.54
C LEU A 178 8.46 -0.72 -6.41
N MET A 179 9.32 -0.95 -5.43
CA MET A 179 8.97 -1.49 -4.12
C MET A 179 9.66 -0.67 -3.04
N THR A 180 8.89 -0.07 -2.13
CA THR A 180 9.42 0.52 -0.90
C THR A 180 9.13 -0.42 0.26
N PHE A 181 10.18 -0.77 1.00
CA PHE A 181 10.14 -1.78 2.04
C PHE A 181 11.29 -1.57 3.03
N ASN A 182 11.22 -2.22 4.18
CA ASN A 182 12.35 -2.30 5.10
C ASN A 182 13.24 -3.50 4.72
N ASN A 183 14.50 -3.23 4.37
CA ASN A 183 15.41 -4.24 3.83
C ASN A 183 16.09 -5.08 4.90
N LEU A 184 15.28 -5.78 5.69
CA LEU A 184 15.73 -6.71 6.73
C LEU A 184 14.67 -7.77 7.05
N ASN A 185 15.09 -8.86 7.67
CA ASN A 185 14.22 -9.92 8.21
C ASN A 185 14.19 -9.86 9.74
N GLY A 186 13.25 -10.61 10.32
CA GLY A 186 13.13 -10.79 11.77
C GLY A 186 12.03 -9.94 12.38
N THR A 187 11.43 -10.45 13.45
CA THR A 187 10.22 -9.89 14.10
C THR A 187 10.49 -8.74 15.06
N GLN A 188 11.76 -8.38 15.27
CA GLN A 188 12.14 -7.30 16.17
C GLN A 188 12.36 -5.99 15.40
N GLN A 189 12.10 -4.86 16.08
CA GLN A 189 12.67 -3.56 15.69
C GLN A 189 14.16 -3.76 15.40
N PRO A 190 14.71 -3.15 14.34
CA PRO A 190 14.29 -1.86 13.78
C PRO A 190 13.42 -1.94 12.52
N ARG A 191 12.71 -0.86 12.22
CA ARG A 191 12.23 -0.57 10.84
C ARG A 191 13.22 0.35 10.13
N SER A 192 14.46 -0.12 10.00
CA SER A 192 15.58 0.58 9.37
C SER A 192 16.57 -0.46 8.79
N PRO A 193 17.02 -0.31 7.53
CA PRO A 193 16.78 0.83 6.64
C PRO A 193 15.39 0.78 5.99
N LEU A 194 14.88 1.94 5.57
CA LEU A 194 13.84 2.05 4.54
C LEU A 194 14.54 2.11 3.18
N THR A 195 14.16 1.19 2.29
CA THR A 195 14.83 0.96 1.01
C THR A 195 13.81 1.02 -0.12
N ILE A 196 14.23 1.53 -1.27
CA ILE A 196 13.47 1.42 -2.52
C ILE A 196 14.20 0.52 -3.50
N ALA A 197 13.46 -0.38 -4.15
CA ALA A 197 13.94 -1.25 -5.19
C ALA A 197 13.23 -0.98 -6.51
N LEU A 198 13.91 -1.28 -7.62
CA LEU A 198 13.42 -1.08 -8.98
C LEU A 198 13.54 -2.39 -9.76
N SER A 199 12.46 -2.75 -10.44
CA SER A 199 12.33 -3.93 -11.29
C SER A 199 11.86 -3.55 -12.70
N TYR A 200 12.38 -4.25 -13.69
CA TYR A 200 12.00 -4.11 -15.11
C TYR A 200 11.36 -5.39 -15.68
N ASP A 201 11.11 -6.38 -14.84
CA ASP A 201 10.52 -7.68 -15.20
C ASP A 201 9.25 -7.96 -14.38
N ASN A 202 8.41 -6.94 -14.22
CA ASN A 202 7.14 -6.97 -13.49
C ASN A 202 7.29 -7.29 -12.00
N GLY A 203 8.44 -7.01 -11.38
CA GLY A 203 8.70 -7.26 -9.96
C GLY A 203 9.14 -8.69 -9.65
N LEU A 204 9.69 -9.42 -10.62
CA LEU A 204 10.27 -10.76 -10.40
C LEU A 204 11.71 -10.65 -9.87
N THR A 205 12.51 -9.75 -10.41
CA THR A 205 13.87 -9.45 -9.97
C THR A 205 14.07 -7.97 -9.67
N TRP A 206 15.04 -7.67 -8.80
CA TRP A 206 15.25 -6.34 -8.23
C TRP A 206 16.73 -5.93 -8.34
N PRO A 207 17.23 -5.65 -9.55
CA PRO A 207 18.66 -5.39 -9.79
C PRO A 207 19.16 -4.07 -9.20
N TYR A 208 18.27 -3.09 -8.96
CA TYR A 208 18.64 -1.81 -8.38
C TYR A 208 17.90 -1.60 -7.06
N LYS A 209 18.65 -1.19 -6.03
CA LYS A 209 18.14 -0.91 -4.70
C LYS A 209 18.92 0.24 -4.09
N ARG A 210 18.26 1.11 -3.33
CA ARG A 210 18.91 2.20 -2.61
C ARG A 210 18.20 2.50 -1.30
N ASN A 211 18.99 2.75 -0.25
CA ASN A 211 18.44 3.16 1.03
C ASN A 211 17.96 4.61 0.96
N ILE A 212 16.70 4.83 1.31
CA ILE A 212 16.08 6.16 1.43
C ILE A 212 16.41 6.76 2.79
N GLN A 213 16.31 5.93 3.83
CA GLN A 213 16.54 6.34 5.20
C GLN A 213 17.23 5.21 5.95
N ILE A 214 18.29 5.57 6.67
CA ILE A 214 19.02 4.70 7.57
C ILE A 214 19.07 5.44 8.91
N HIS A 215 18.95 4.71 10.00
CA HIS A 215 19.20 5.28 11.32
C HIS A 215 20.68 5.68 11.44
N ALA A 216 20.95 6.82 12.07
CA ALA A 216 22.33 7.21 12.33
C ALA A 216 22.94 6.26 13.37
N ASP A 217 24.21 5.92 13.21
CA ASP A 217 24.96 5.22 14.26
C ASP A 217 25.39 6.26 15.30
N ASP A 218 24.47 6.62 16.19
CA ASP A 218 24.65 7.67 17.20
C ASP A 218 24.92 7.12 18.61
N ASN A 219 25.31 5.83 18.71
CA ASN A 219 25.51 5.10 19.97
C ASN A 219 24.29 5.11 20.91
N THR A 220 23.09 5.42 20.42
CA THR A 220 21.87 5.24 21.19
C THR A 220 21.38 3.79 21.08
N THR A 221 20.53 3.36 22.02
CA THR A 221 19.80 2.09 21.91
C THR A 221 18.62 2.18 20.93
N TYR A 222 18.32 3.37 20.43
CA TYR A 222 17.31 3.58 19.41
C TYR A 222 17.88 3.17 18.05
N ILE A 223 17.06 2.55 17.23
CA ILE A 223 17.51 1.90 15.99
C ILE A 223 16.68 2.36 14.77
N GLY A 224 15.88 3.42 14.94
CA GLY A 224 15.05 4.06 13.91
C GLY A 224 13.75 3.32 13.59
N GLU A 225 12.66 4.07 13.37
CA GLU A 225 11.40 3.52 12.87
C GLU A 225 10.88 4.26 11.64
N TYR A 226 11.23 3.75 10.46
CA TYR A 226 10.83 4.29 9.16
C TYR A 226 9.87 3.33 8.49
N SER A 227 8.59 3.70 8.41
CA SER A 227 7.53 2.73 8.08
C SER A 227 6.34 3.34 7.35
N TYR A 228 5.44 2.47 6.91
CA TYR A 228 4.19 2.84 6.22
C TYR A 228 4.40 3.81 5.03
N PRO A 229 5.18 3.40 4.01
CA PRO A 229 5.39 4.24 2.82
C PRO A 229 4.09 4.49 2.04
N SER A 230 3.97 5.69 1.44
CA SER A 230 3.01 6.03 0.38
C SER A 230 3.72 6.68 -0.83
N LEU A 231 3.50 6.17 -2.04
CA LEU A 231 4.27 6.42 -3.27
C LEU A 231 3.38 6.90 -4.40
N LEU A 232 3.87 7.88 -5.15
CA LEU A 232 3.27 8.30 -6.42
C LEU A 232 4.31 8.87 -7.37
N GLN A 233 4.07 8.75 -8.68
CA GLN A 233 4.87 9.42 -9.70
C GLN A 233 4.08 10.60 -10.28
N THR A 234 4.61 11.82 -10.17
CA THR A 234 3.92 13.01 -10.68
C THR A 234 4.85 14.20 -10.89
N SER A 235 4.47 15.06 -11.83
CA SER A 235 5.11 16.36 -12.07
C SER A 235 4.31 17.45 -11.38
N TRP A 236 4.95 18.25 -10.51
CA TRP A 236 4.34 19.46 -9.95
C TRP A 236 4.82 20.73 -10.66
N THR A 237 6.08 20.71 -11.10
CA THR A 237 6.65 21.74 -11.96
C THR A 237 7.23 21.08 -13.20
N ALA A 238 7.53 21.87 -14.24
CA ALA A 238 8.22 21.37 -15.42
C ALA A 238 9.62 20.79 -15.10
N ALA A 239 10.25 21.24 -14.01
CA ALA A 239 11.57 20.76 -13.58
C ALA A 239 11.50 19.42 -12.81
N ASP A 240 10.33 19.05 -12.30
CA ASP A 240 10.09 17.84 -11.48
C ASP A 240 9.65 16.65 -12.36
N ASP A 241 9.96 16.68 -13.66
CA ASP A 241 9.39 15.82 -14.71
C ASP A 241 9.29 14.34 -14.30
N ASN A 242 8.09 13.95 -13.86
CA ASN A 242 7.73 12.61 -13.44
C ASN A 242 8.60 12.05 -12.30
N ASP A 243 9.00 12.90 -11.37
CA ASP A 243 9.67 12.49 -10.14
C ASP A 243 8.81 11.51 -9.33
N ILE A 244 9.52 10.62 -8.64
CA ILE A 244 8.96 9.71 -7.65
C ILE A 244 8.85 10.47 -6.34
N ARG A 245 7.66 10.46 -5.74
CA ARG A 245 7.34 11.11 -4.48
C ARG A 245 6.98 10.04 -3.45
N LEU A 246 7.64 10.12 -2.30
CA LEU A 246 7.45 9.19 -1.21
C LEU A 246 7.19 9.97 0.07
N VAL A 247 6.16 9.54 0.81
CA VAL A 247 5.98 9.90 2.23
C VAL A 247 6.08 8.65 3.09
N TYR A 248 6.56 8.79 4.32
CA TYR A 248 6.64 7.68 5.28
C TYR A 248 6.64 8.19 6.72
N THR A 249 6.23 7.33 7.64
CA THR A 249 6.35 7.56 9.08
C THR A 249 7.81 7.65 9.47
N TYR A 250 8.18 8.74 10.16
CA TYR A 250 9.50 8.98 10.70
C TYR A 250 9.43 8.95 12.24
N ASP A 251 9.97 7.87 12.82
CA ASP A 251 10.11 7.64 14.25
C ASP A 251 8.80 7.74 15.05
N ARG A 252 7.66 7.47 14.38
CA ARG A 252 6.28 7.65 14.88
C ARG A 252 5.95 9.05 15.40
N GLN A 253 6.77 10.04 15.07
CA GLN A 253 6.59 11.43 15.51
C GLN A 253 6.11 12.32 14.35
N THR A 254 6.61 12.06 13.15
CA THR A 254 6.32 12.89 11.98
C THR A 254 6.13 12.04 10.73
N ILE A 255 5.68 12.68 9.66
CA ILE A 255 5.70 12.13 8.30
C ILE A 255 6.80 12.86 7.54
N LYS A 256 7.74 12.11 6.96
CA LYS A 256 8.80 12.67 6.11
C LYS A 256 8.43 12.54 4.65
N TYR A 257 8.67 13.60 3.88
CA TYR A 257 8.49 13.66 2.44
C TYR A 257 9.85 13.70 1.74
N VAL A 258 10.01 12.92 0.67
CA VAL A 258 11.19 12.92 -0.20
C VAL A 258 10.79 12.81 -1.66
N ARG A 259 11.67 13.31 -2.55
CA ARG A 259 11.53 13.17 -4.00
C ARG A 259 12.86 12.77 -4.64
N PHE A 260 12.79 11.93 -5.68
CA PHE A 260 13.94 11.43 -6.43
C PHE A 260 13.48 10.82 -7.75
N ASN A 261 14.41 10.39 -8.60
CA ASN A 261 14.12 9.73 -9.87
C ASN A 261 14.83 8.37 -9.98
N GLU A 262 14.57 7.62 -11.05
CA GLU A 262 15.19 6.31 -11.28
C GLU A 262 16.72 6.38 -11.35
N LYS A 263 17.30 7.47 -11.89
CA LYS A 263 18.76 7.64 -11.95
C LYS A 263 19.36 7.68 -10.54
N TRP A 264 18.69 8.32 -9.58
CA TRP A 264 19.10 8.31 -8.19
C TRP A 264 19.03 6.89 -7.60
N ILE A 265 17.97 6.13 -7.85
CA ILE A 265 17.85 4.74 -7.34
C ILE A 265 18.99 3.85 -7.89
N LYS A 266 19.31 3.99 -9.18
CA LYS A 266 20.33 3.19 -9.87
C LYS A 266 21.76 3.43 -9.39
N GLN A 267 22.03 4.48 -8.62
CA GLN A 267 23.35 4.70 -8.02
C GLN A 267 23.67 3.69 -6.90
N GLY A 268 22.67 2.98 -6.38
CA GLY A 268 22.88 1.97 -5.34
C GLY A 268 23.06 2.55 -3.94
N PHE A 269 23.27 1.65 -2.98
CA PHE A 269 23.76 1.93 -1.63
C PHE A 269 25.27 1.74 -1.55
#